data_AF-A0A1X6ZYA8-F1
#
_entry.id   AF-A0A1X6ZYA8-F1
#
_cell.length_a   1.000
_cell.length_b   1.000
_cell.length_c   1.000
_cell.angle_alpha   90.00
_cell.angle_beta   90.00
_cell.angle_gamma   90.00
#
_symmetry.space_group_name_H-M   'P 1'
#
loop_
_entity.id
_entity.type
_entity.pdbx_description
1 polymer ?
#
loop_
_entity_poly.entity_id
_entity_poly.type
_entity_poly.pdbx_seq_one_letter_code
_entity_poly.pdbx_strand_id
1 'polypeptide(L)'
;MKWFLMSVAAFTLIACAPPPASSPAERAARSAAAFEVTATRCAQHAGGYGDAIAMQKEAQSRYATARKLGATEQQIAEQKKIVLNAVTSAEFLAGSNDACKSLVSHAAKAASQT
;
A
#
# COMPACT_ATOMS: atom_id res chain seq x y z
N MET A 1 31.65 -31.24 23.94
CA MET A 1 30.17 -31.32 23.98
C MET A 1 29.60 -30.28 24.94
N LYS A 2 29.29 -29.04 24.50
CA LYS A 2 28.40 -28.12 25.27
C LYS A 2 28.07 -26.77 24.59
N TRP A 3 27.91 -26.66 23.27
CA TRP A 3 27.51 -25.37 22.67
C TRP A 3 26.45 -25.56 21.58
N PHE A 4 25.26 -25.96 22.02
CA PHE A 4 24.03 -25.94 21.23
C PHE A 4 22.88 -25.57 22.17
N LEU A 5 22.73 -24.28 22.45
CA LEU A 5 21.48 -23.70 22.94
C LEU A 5 21.30 -22.38 22.17
N MET A 6 20.66 -22.44 21.01
CA MET A 6 19.22 -22.23 20.85
C MET A 6 18.94 -20.77 20.44
N SER A 7 19.48 -20.38 19.29
CA SER A 7 19.07 -19.19 18.51
C SER A 7 17.67 -19.41 17.90
N VAL A 8 16.63 -19.48 18.74
CA VAL A 8 15.23 -19.62 18.29
C VAL A 8 14.40 -18.48 18.87
N ALA A 9 14.77 -17.24 18.54
CA ALA A 9 13.98 -16.06 18.88
C ALA A 9 13.89 -15.02 17.75
N ALA A 10 14.24 -15.40 16.51
CA ALA A 10 14.33 -14.45 15.39
C ALA A 10 13.30 -14.66 14.25
N PHE A 11 12.36 -15.60 14.39
CA PHE A 11 11.49 -16.00 13.25
C PHE A 11 10.00 -15.63 13.35
N THR A 12 9.53 -14.92 14.38
CA THR A 12 8.10 -14.63 14.56
C THR A 12 7.66 -13.18 14.30
N LEU A 13 8.52 -12.31 13.74
CA LEU A 13 8.15 -10.92 13.42
C LEU A 13 7.74 -10.67 11.95
N ILE A 14 7.55 -11.71 11.13
CA ILE A 14 7.16 -11.55 9.72
C ILE A 14 5.67 -11.18 9.55
N ALA A 15 4.86 -11.27 10.62
CA ALA A 15 3.41 -11.10 10.52
C ALA A 15 2.90 -9.64 10.44
N CYS A 16 3.76 -8.62 10.54
CA CYS A 16 3.29 -7.23 10.65
C CYS A 16 3.57 -6.37 9.39
N ALA A 17 4.32 -6.89 8.42
CA ALA A 17 4.62 -6.15 7.18
C ALA A 17 3.87 -6.78 6.00
N PRO A 18 3.12 -5.99 5.20
CA PRO A 18 2.49 -6.51 4.00
C PRO A 18 3.57 -7.10 3.07
N PRO A 19 3.34 -8.29 2.46
CA PRO A 19 4.34 -8.95 1.63
C PRO A 19 4.80 -8.00 0.53
N PRO A 20 6.09 -7.88 0.21
CA PRO A 20 6.55 -6.96 -0.82
C PRO A 20 5.94 -7.33 -2.18
N ALA A 21 5.62 -6.32 -3.00
CA ALA A 21 5.20 -6.56 -4.38
C ALA A 21 6.33 -7.27 -5.14
N SER A 22 6.03 -8.45 -5.68
CA SER A 22 7.01 -9.36 -6.29
C SER A 22 7.29 -9.01 -7.75
N SER A 23 6.40 -8.26 -8.40
CA SER A 23 6.51 -7.87 -9.81
C SER A 23 6.26 -6.37 -10.04
N PRO A 24 6.73 -5.81 -11.17
CA PRO A 24 6.40 -4.44 -11.58
C PRO A 24 4.88 -4.21 -11.69
N ALA A 25 4.15 -5.24 -12.13
CA ALA A 25 2.69 -5.21 -12.27
C ALA A 25 2.01 -5.08 -10.89
N GLU A 26 2.45 -5.86 -9.90
CA GLU A 26 1.97 -5.76 -8.51
C GLU A 26 2.35 -4.43 -7.87
N ARG A 27 3.53 -3.89 -8.17
CA ARG A 27 3.95 -2.58 -7.66
C ARG A 27 3.06 -1.47 -8.22
N ALA A 28 2.76 -1.50 -9.51
CA ALA A 28 1.83 -0.58 -10.14
C ALA A 28 0.43 -0.71 -9.53
N ALA A 29 -0.10 -1.93 -9.37
CA ALA A 29 -1.41 -2.18 -8.75
C ALA A 29 -1.48 -1.74 -7.29
N ARG A 30 -0.42 -1.96 -6.51
CA ARG A 30 -0.34 -1.51 -5.11
C ARG A 30 -0.27 0.00 -5.00
N SER A 31 0.52 0.65 -5.85
CA SER A 31 0.55 2.12 -5.88
C SER A 31 -0.81 2.69 -6.27
N ALA A 32 -1.46 2.14 -7.29
CA ALA A 32 -2.81 2.50 -7.70
C ALA A 32 -3.81 2.40 -6.53
N ALA A 33 -3.74 1.30 -5.75
CA ALA A 33 -4.57 1.11 -4.57
C ALA A 33 -4.30 2.15 -3.49
N ALA A 34 -3.05 2.54 -3.27
CA ALA A 34 -2.72 3.60 -2.32
C ALA A 34 -3.33 4.95 -2.73
N PHE A 35 -3.28 5.31 -4.02
CA PHE A 35 -3.93 6.54 -4.52
C PHE A 35 -5.45 6.49 -4.41
N GLU A 36 -6.08 5.35 -4.75
CA GLU A 36 -7.54 5.17 -4.62
C GLU A 36 -8.00 5.28 -3.15
N VAL A 37 -7.29 4.62 -2.22
CA VAL A 37 -7.62 4.70 -0.80
C VAL A 37 -7.36 6.11 -0.26
N THR A 38 -6.30 6.78 -0.71
CA THR A 38 -6.04 8.17 -0.32
C THR A 38 -7.14 9.11 -0.80
N ALA A 39 -7.56 8.99 -2.05
CA ALA A 39 -8.64 9.79 -2.64
C ALA A 39 -9.98 9.59 -1.93
N THR A 40 -10.27 8.37 -1.46
CA THR A 40 -11.58 8.02 -0.88
C THR A 40 -11.65 8.21 0.63
N ARG A 41 -10.55 7.97 1.36
CA ARG A 41 -10.53 8.01 2.84
C ARG A 41 -9.73 9.18 3.43
N CYS A 42 -8.74 9.67 2.68
CA CYS A 42 -7.76 10.64 3.19
C CYS A 42 -7.72 11.93 2.37
N ALA A 43 -8.78 12.25 1.61
CA ALA A 43 -8.86 13.43 0.74
C ALA A 43 -8.52 14.73 1.49
N GLN A 44 -9.00 14.87 2.73
CA GLN A 44 -8.72 16.02 3.61
C GLN A 44 -7.22 16.19 3.91
N HIS A 45 -6.45 15.09 3.92
CA HIS A 45 -5.00 15.09 4.14
C HIS A 45 -4.20 15.24 2.85
N ALA A 46 -4.82 14.97 1.70
CA ALA A 46 -4.20 15.05 0.39
C ALA A 46 -4.26 16.46 -0.24
N GLY A 47 -5.05 17.38 0.33
CA GLY A 47 -5.24 18.75 -0.19
C GLY A 47 -6.69 19.12 -0.52
N GLY A 48 -7.63 18.18 -0.38
CA GLY A 48 -9.07 18.41 -0.52
C GLY A 48 -9.69 17.72 -1.74
N TYR A 49 -10.87 18.19 -2.17
CA TYR A 49 -11.67 17.53 -3.20
C TYR A 49 -11.00 17.49 -4.58
N GLY A 50 -10.35 18.58 -5.01
CA GLY A 50 -9.65 18.64 -6.29
C GLY A 50 -8.50 17.63 -6.37
N ASP A 51 -7.70 17.53 -5.30
CA ASP A 51 -6.61 16.56 -5.20
C ASP A 51 -7.11 15.13 -5.12
N ALA A 52 -8.24 14.89 -4.45
CA ALA A 52 -8.87 13.58 -4.44
C ALA A 52 -9.27 13.12 -5.86
N ILE A 53 -9.82 14.01 -6.70
CA ILE A 53 -10.11 13.70 -8.11
C ILE A 53 -8.82 13.38 -8.87
N ALA A 54 -7.76 14.18 -8.68
CA ALA A 54 -6.48 13.95 -9.34
C ALA A 54 -5.86 12.60 -8.93
N MET A 55 -5.91 12.26 -7.63
CA MET A 55 -5.47 10.97 -7.12
C MET A 55 -6.30 9.81 -7.65
N GLN A 56 -7.61 9.98 -7.80
CA GLN A 56 -8.47 8.95 -8.40
C GLN A 56 -8.09 8.70 -9.87
N LYS A 57 -7.79 9.76 -10.63
CA LYS A 57 -7.32 9.65 -12.01
C LYS A 57 -5.95 8.97 -12.09
N GLU A 58 -5.03 9.32 -11.20
CA GLU A 58 -3.71 8.70 -11.09
C GLU A 58 -3.81 7.21 -10.74
N ALA A 59 -4.70 6.85 -9.82
CA ALA A 59 -5.01 5.46 -9.49
C ALA A 59 -5.46 4.67 -10.73
N GLN A 60 -6.39 5.22 -11.52
CA GLN A 60 -6.86 4.58 -12.74
C GLN A 60 -5.75 4.39 -13.78
N SER A 61 -4.90 5.40 -13.98
CA SER A 61 -3.73 5.32 -14.87
C SER A 61 -2.80 4.18 -14.45
N ARG A 62 -2.52 4.06 -13.15
CA ARG A 62 -1.63 3.02 -12.60
C ARG A 62 -2.25 1.63 -12.67
N TYR A 63 -3.56 1.49 -12.53
CA TYR A 63 -4.24 0.21 -12.80
C TYR A 63 -4.14 -0.20 -14.27
N ALA A 64 -4.30 0.76 -15.19
CA ALA A 64 -4.10 0.49 -16.61
C ALA A 64 -2.65 0.04 -16.88
N THR A 65 -1.66 0.69 -16.24
CA THR A 65 -0.25 0.26 -16.31
C THR A 65 -0.05 -1.13 -15.72
N ALA A 66 -0.63 -1.45 -14.56
CA ALA A 66 -0.55 -2.77 -13.95
C ALA A 66 -1.08 -3.86 -14.91
N ARG A 67 -2.23 -3.63 -15.54
CA ARG A 67 -2.80 -4.54 -16.55
C ARG A 67 -1.91 -4.67 -17.77
N LYS A 68 -1.33 -3.57 -18.28
CA LYS A 68 -0.35 -3.61 -19.38
C LYS A 68 0.90 -4.42 -19.04
N LEU A 69 1.30 -4.43 -17.78
CA LEU A 69 2.41 -5.23 -17.25
C LEU A 69 2.02 -6.69 -16.94
N GLY A 70 0.78 -7.10 -17.23
CA GLY A 70 0.31 -8.47 -17.06
C GLY A 70 -0.34 -8.77 -15.70
N ALA A 71 -0.66 -7.77 -14.88
CA ALA A 71 -1.42 -8.01 -13.65
C ALA A 71 -2.81 -8.55 -14.00
N THR A 72 -3.18 -9.68 -13.39
CA THR A 72 -4.55 -10.18 -13.45
C THR A 72 -5.47 -9.38 -12.52
N GLU A 73 -6.78 -9.43 -12.75
CA GLU A 73 -7.75 -8.80 -11.85
C GLU A 73 -7.67 -9.38 -10.43
N GLN A 74 -7.30 -10.66 -10.28
CA GLN A 74 -7.05 -11.27 -8.97
C GLN A 74 -5.87 -10.63 -8.25
N GLN A 75 -4.74 -10.43 -8.95
CA GLN A 75 -3.58 -9.74 -8.38
C GLN A 75 -3.90 -8.29 -8.02
N ILE A 76 -4.66 -7.59 -8.87
CA ILE A 76 -5.11 -6.22 -8.58
C ILE A 76 -5.98 -6.18 -7.32
N ALA A 77 -6.95 -7.09 -7.19
CA ALA A 77 -7.80 -7.20 -6.02
C ALA A 77 -7.01 -7.55 -4.75
N GLU A 78 -6.01 -8.42 -4.86
CA GLU A 78 -5.12 -8.75 -3.76
C GLU A 78 -4.31 -7.54 -3.31
N GLN A 79 -3.71 -6.78 -4.23
CA GLN A 79 -2.96 -5.58 -3.88
C GLN A 79 -3.86 -4.51 -3.24
N LYS A 80 -5.11 -4.37 -3.69
CA LYS A 80 -6.12 -3.52 -3.02
C LYS A 80 -6.35 -3.96 -1.58
N LYS A 81 -6.58 -5.26 -1.36
CA LYS A 81 -6.79 -5.82 -0.02
C LYS A 81 -5.59 -5.60 0.88
N ILE A 82 -4.37 -5.76 0.36
CA ILE A 82 -3.13 -5.52 1.11
C ILE A 82 -3.05 -4.06 1.59
N VAL A 83 -3.32 -3.09 0.71
CA VAL A 83 -3.32 -1.67 1.08
C VAL A 83 -4.41 -1.35 2.09
N LEU A 84 -5.64 -1.84 1.86
CA LEU A 84 -6.75 -1.63 2.79
C LEU A 84 -6.47 -2.21 4.17
N ASN A 85 -5.91 -3.42 4.23
CA ASN A 85 -5.52 -4.04 5.50
C ASN A 85 -4.42 -3.24 6.20
N ALA A 86 -3.40 -2.80 5.46
CA ALA A 86 -2.32 -1.97 6.03
C ALA A 86 -2.86 -0.66 6.61
N VAL A 87 -3.76 0.02 5.90
CA VAL A 87 -4.41 1.24 6.39
C VAL A 87 -5.28 0.95 7.60
N THR A 88 -6.13 -0.08 7.55
CA THR A 88 -7.02 -0.43 8.67
C THR A 88 -6.23 -0.83 9.92
N SER A 89 -5.13 -1.58 9.76
CA SER A 89 -4.23 -1.91 10.86
C SER A 89 -3.52 -0.67 11.42
N ALA A 90 -3.10 0.26 10.56
CA ALA A 90 -2.52 1.53 10.99
C ALA A 90 -3.56 2.41 11.72
N GLU A 91 -4.80 2.46 11.23
CA GLU A 91 -5.92 3.16 11.89
C GLU A 91 -6.18 2.58 13.29
N PHE A 92 -6.13 1.26 13.43
CA PHE A 92 -6.32 0.59 14.72
C PHE A 92 -5.18 0.88 15.71
N LEU A 93 -3.94 0.94 15.24
CA LEU A 93 -2.76 1.10 16.11
C LEU A 93 -2.42 2.56 16.42
N ALA A 94 -2.55 3.46 15.45
CA ALA A 94 -2.09 4.85 15.52
C ALA A 94 -3.22 5.88 15.35
N GLY A 95 -4.44 5.45 15.04
CA GLY A 95 -5.56 6.34 14.74
C GLY A 95 -5.59 6.81 13.28
N SER A 96 -6.77 7.28 12.85
CA SER A 96 -7.03 7.59 11.43
C SER A 96 -6.19 8.72 10.86
N ASN A 97 -5.86 9.74 11.66
CA ASN A 97 -5.04 10.87 11.21
C ASN A 97 -3.63 10.43 10.79
N ASP A 98 -2.96 9.64 11.64
CA ASP A 98 -1.59 9.21 11.36
C ASP A 98 -1.54 8.12 10.29
N ALA A 99 -2.57 7.26 10.23
CA ALA A 99 -2.74 6.32 9.14
C ALA A 99 -2.86 7.05 7.78
N CYS A 100 -3.69 8.10 7.70
CA CYS A 100 -3.84 8.89 6.49
C CYS A 100 -2.57 9.66 6.11
N LYS A 101 -1.87 10.29 7.06
CA LYS A 101 -0.59 10.96 6.78
C LYS A 101 0.46 9.99 6.24
N SER A 102 0.55 8.80 6.83
CA SER A 102 1.44 7.74 6.37
C SER A 102 1.08 7.29 4.96
N LEU A 103 -0.21 7.06 4.67
CA LEU A 103 -0.67 6.66 3.36
C LEU A 103 -0.40 7.72 2.28
N VAL A 104 -0.71 9.00 2.56
CA VAL A 104 -0.42 10.12 1.65
C VAL A 104 1.09 10.19 1.37
N SER A 105 1.93 10.03 2.39
CA SER A 105 3.39 10.01 2.23
C SER A 105 3.85 8.85 1.36
N HIS A 106 3.26 7.67 1.53
CA HIS A 106 3.51 6.49 0.70
C HIS A 106 3.07 6.71 -0.75
N ALA A 107 1.88 7.29 -0.97
CA ALA A 107 1.38 7.62 -2.30
C ALA A 107 2.28 8.66 -2.98
N ALA A 108 2.70 9.71 -2.25
CA ALA A 108 3.64 10.72 -2.74
C ALA A 108 4.99 10.10 -3.14
N LYS A 109 5.53 9.18 -2.32
CA LYS A 109 6.76 8.44 -2.65
C LYS A 109 6.59 7.53 -3.87
N ALA A 110 5.39 6.96 -4.08
CA ALA A 110 5.09 6.16 -5.26
C ALA A 110 4.86 7.03 -6.52
N ALA A 111 4.42 8.27 -6.36
CA ALA A 111 4.39 9.27 -7.42
C ALA A 111 5.80 9.65 -7.86
N SER A 112 6.73 9.87 -6.93
CA SER A 112 8.10 10.29 -7.25
C SER A 112 9.00 9.19 -7.85
N GLN A 113 8.49 7.97 -8.00
CA GLN A 113 9.21 6.81 -8.55
C GLN A 113 8.80 6.49 -10.00
N THR A 114 8.05 7.38 -10.65
CA THR A 114 7.75 7.31 -12.09
C THR A 114 8.92 7.78 -12.93
#